data_AF-A0A2V8H446-F1
#
_entry.id   AF-A0A2V8H446-F1
#
_cell.length_a   1.000
_cell.length_b   1.000
_cell.length_c   1.000
_cell.angle_alpha   90.00
_cell.angle_beta   90.00
_cell.angle_gamma   90.00
#
_symmetry.space_group_name_H-M   'P 1'
#
loop_
_entity.id
_entity.type
_entity.pdbx_description
1 polymer ?
#
loop_
_entity_poly.entity_id
_entity_poly.type
_entity_poly.pdbx_seq_one_letter_code
_entity_poly.pdbx_strand_id
1 'polypeptide(L)'
;MSDSKGQPITDLKQSDFEILEDNKPQKIEQFRFIKVDGNPKPGEPPPQQIKNRDDEEREAARDDTRVFVIFLDDYHTRLGSSLAVRQPLSEWAQNNLRPLDMVAIMYPLTPVTDID
;
A
#
# COMPACT_ATOMS: atom_id res chain seq x y z
N MET A 1 17.77 -4.27 3.99
CA MET A 1 18.94 -4.76 4.76
C MET A 1 18.45 -5.23 6.11
N SER A 2 18.97 -6.34 6.62
CA SER A 2 18.61 -6.87 7.94
C SER A 2 19.85 -7.01 8.82
N ASP A 3 19.67 -6.84 10.13
CA ASP A 3 20.71 -7.10 11.11
C ASP A 3 21.00 -8.60 11.27
N SER A 4 21.94 -8.95 12.13
CA SER A 4 22.30 -10.34 12.42
C SER A 4 21.17 -11.16 13.09
N LYS A 5 20.09 -10.50 13.50
CA LYS A 5 18.87 -11.11 14.07
C LYS A 5 17.71 -11.14 13.07
N GLY A 6 17.95 -10.72 11.82
CA GLY A 6 16.95 -10.67 10.75
C GLY A 6 16.02 -9.46 10.78
N GLN A 7 16.23 -8.50 11.69
CA GLN A 7 15.39 -7.30 11.80
C GLN A 7 15.80 -6.27 10.75
N PRO A 8 14.85 -5.57 10.11
CA PRO A 8 15.18 -4.49 9.18
C PRO A 8 16.01 -3.39 9.84
N ILE A 9 17.09 -2.97 9.18
CA ILE A 9 17.89 -1.81 9.61
C ILE A 9 17.14 -0.55 9.16
N THR A 10 16.77 0.31 10.12
CA THR A 10 15.92 1.50 9.87
C THR A 10 16.65 2.84 10.03
N ASP A 11 17.94 2.81 10.33
CA ASP A 11 18.76 3.99 10.64
C ASP A 11 19.91 4.22 9.64
N LEU A 12 19.82 3.59 8.46
CA LEU A 12 20.74 3.83 7.36
C LEU A 12 20.77 5.31 6.98
N LYS A 13 21.97 5.80 6.70
CA LYS A 13 22.25 7.19 6.34
C LYS A 13 22.54 7.27 4.85
N GLN A 14 22.37 8.47 4.30
CA GLN A 14 22.75 8.75 2.91
C GLN A 14 24.21 8.37 2.61
N SER A 15 25.12 8.53 3.58
CA SER A 15 26.54 8.16 3.46
C SER A 15 26.79 6.66 3.32
N ASP A 16 25.79 5.83 3.60
CA ASP A 16 25.89 4.37 3.51
C ASP A 16 25.60 3.86 2.09
N PHE A 17 25.31 4.76 1.15
CA PHE A 17 24.97 4.45 -0.24
C PHE A 17 25.91 5.16 -1.22
N GLU A 18 26.27 4.45 -2.29
CA GLU A 18 26.94 5.01 -3.47
C GLU A 18 26.02 4.83 -4.67
N ILE A 19 25.85 5.90 -5.45
CA ILE A 19 25.17 5.85 -6.74
C ILE A 19 26.23 6.08 -7.82
N LEU A 20 26.31 5.18 -8.78
CA LEU A 20 27.19 5.29 -9.93
C LEU A 20 26.35 5.39 -11.20
N GLU A 21 26.74 6.29 -12.10
CA GLU A 21 26.26 6.34 -13.48
C GLU A 21 27.48 6.24 -14.40
N ASP A 22 27.51 5.24 -15.28
CA ASP A 22 28.69 4.91 -16.09
C ASP A 22 29.99 4.76 -15.27
N ASN A 23 29.90 4.13 -14.10
CA ASN A 23 30.98 4.00 -13.10
C ASN A 23 31.49 5.32 -12.51
N LYS A 24 30.79 6.43 -12.69
CA LYS A 24 31.12 7.72 -12.06
C LYS A 24 30.20 7.99 -10.86
N PRO A 25 30.75 8.39 -9.69
CA PRO A 25 29.94 8.74 -8.53
C PRO A 25 28.97 9.88 -8.79
N GLN A 26 27.72 9.70 -8.37
CA GLN A 26 26.63 10.66 -8.45
C GLN A 26 26.25 11.17 -7.06
N LYS A 27 25.86 12.44 -6.99
CA LYS A 27 25.37 13.04 -5.76
C LYS A 27 23.93 12.60 -5.51
N ILE A 28 23.67 12.07 -4.32
CA ILE A 28 22.31 11.82 -3.85
C ILE A 28 21.68 13.17 -3.48
N GLU A 29 20.66 13.60 -4.22
CA GLU A 29 19.95 14.87 -3.95
C GLU A 29 18.88 14.72 -2.85
N GLN A 30 18.25 13.55 -2.75
CA GLN A 30 17.22 13.28 -1.75
C GLN A 30 17.41 11.89 -1.15
N PHE A 31 17.30 11.80 0.16
CA PHE A 31 17.31 10.55 0.92
C PHE A 31 16.20 10.60 1.97
N ARG A 32 15.31 9.62 1.95
CA ARG A 32 14.21 9.50 2.91
C ARG A 32 14.00 8.05 3.30
N PHE A 33 13.79 7.81 4.59
CA PHE A 33 13.28 6.53 5.08
C PHE A 33 11.76 6.57 5.07
N ILE A 34 11.14 5.66 4.34
CA ILE A 34 9.69 5.52 4.25
C ILE A 34 9.30 4.19 4.90
N LYS A 35 8.52 4.26 5.97
CA LYS A 35 7.96 3.08 6.65
C LYS A 35 6.53 2.88 6.17
N VAL A 36 6.29 1.81 5.43
CA VAL A 36 4.96 1.46 4.91
C VAL A 36 4.32 0.41 5.82
N ASP A 37 3.70 0.86 6.92
CA ASP A 37 3.01 -0.03 7.87
C ASP A 37 1.48 0.21 7.94
N GLY A 38 0.99 1.14 7.11
CA GLY A 38 -0.42 1.51 7.01
C GLY A 38 -0.94 2.40 8.14
N ASN A 39 -0.10 2.85 9.08
CA ASN A 39 -0.51 3.76 10.15
C ASN A 39 0.01 5.18 9.92
N PRO A 40 -0.76 6.21 10.32
CA PRO A 40 -0.28 7.59 10.33
C PRO A 40 0.98 7.74 11.18
N LYS A 41 1.93 8.57 10.75
CA LYS A 41 3.10 8.88 11.58
C LYS A 41 2.67 9.68 12.82
N PRO A 42 3.42 9.60 13.93
CA PRO A 42 3.13 10.42 15.10
C PRO A 42 3.08 11.91 14.76
N GLY A 43 1.96 12.57 15.06
CA GLY A 43 1.74 13.98 14.77
C GLY A 43 1.18 14.29 13.38
N GLU A 44 1.02 13.29 12.49
CA GLU A 44 0.25 13.47 11.26
C GLU A 44 -1.26 13.53 11.57
N PRO A 45 -2.03 14.29 10.78
CA PRO A 45 -3.49 14.26 10.87
C PRO A 45 -4.02 12.85 10.58
N PRO A 46 -5.19 12.48 11.12
CA PRO A 46 -5.81 11.21 10.79
C PRO A 46 -6.08 11.12 9.27
N PRO A 47 -6.12 9.90 8.71
CA PRO A 47 -6.48 9.69 7.31
C PRO A 47 -7.83 10.34 7.03
N GLN A 48 -7.93 11.02 5.89
CA GLN A 48 -9.19 11.60 5.48
C GLN A 48 -10.07 10.54 4.83
N GLN A 49 -11.38 10.64 5.06
CA GLN A 49 -12.33 9.82 4.32
C GLN A 49 -12.33 10.26 2.86
N ILE A 50 -12.15 9.31 1.94
CA ILE A 50 -12.26 9.55 0.50
C ILE A 50 -13.73 9.82 0.17
N LYS A 51 -14.05 11.05 -0.24
CA LYS A 51 -15.42 11.46 -0.61
C LYS A 51 -15.55 11.79 -2.10
N ASN A 52 -14.43 12.04 -2.74
CA ASN A 52 -14.33 12.40 -4.14
C ASN A 52 -12.93 12.02 -4.67
N ARG A 53 -12.74 12.20 -5.97
CA ARG A 53 -11.51 11.87 -6.69
C ARG A 53 -10.27 12.67 -6.23
N ASP A 54 -10.44 13.94 -5.85
CA ASP A 54 -9.31 14.74 -5.36
C ASP A 54 -8.80 14.19 -4.02
N ASP A 55 -9.70 13.70 -3.16
CA ASP A 55 -9.33 13.03 -1.91
C ASP A 55 -8.59 11.73 -2.18
N GLU A 56 -9.06 10.93 -3.14
CA GLU A 56 -8.43 9.67 -3.56
C GLU A 56 -7.03 9.91 -4.12
N GLU A 57 -6.88 10.81 -5.10
CA GLU A 57 -5.59 11.13 -5.72
C GLU A 57 -4.59 11.64 -4.66
N ARG A 58 -5.06 12.41 -3.67
CA ARG A 58 -4.22 12.91 -2.57
C ARG A 58 -3.75 11.80 -1.64
N GLU A 59 -4.61 10.87 -1.24
CA GLU A 59 -4.22 9.77 -0.36
C GLU A 59 -3.38 8.71 -1.10
N ALA A 60 -3.64 8.50 -2.40
CA ALA A 60 -2.86 7.63 -3.27
C ALA A 60 -1.45 8.18 -3.58
N ALA A 61 -1.29 9.52 -3.61
CA ALA A 61 0.00 10.17 -3.84
C ALA A 61 0.97 10.08 -2.65
N ARG A 62 0.56 9.54 -1.50
CA ARG A 62 1.44 9.38 -0.34
C ARG A 62 2.43 8.25 -0.56
N ASP A 63 3.68 8.48 -0.17
CA ASP A 63 4.73 7.47 -0.26
C ASP A 63 4.54 6.27 0.68
N ASP A 64 3.66 6.39 1.70
CA ASP A 64 3.43 5.39 2.75
C ASP A 64 2.06 4.69 2.68
N THR A 65 1.26 4.97 1.64
CA THR A 65 -0.04 4.31 1.41
C THR A 65 0.15 2.92 0.81
N ARG A 66 -0.64 1.95 1.30
CA ARG A 66 -0.76 0.63 0.67
C ARG A 66 -2.08 0.56 -0.08
N VAL A 67 -2.03 0.06 -1.31
CA VAL A 67 -3.22 -0.13 -2.14
C VAL A 67 -3.52 -1.62 -2.28
N PHE A 68 -4.74 -2.02 -1.92
CA PHE A 68 -5.26 -3.36 -2.12
C PHE A 68 -6.42 -3.31 -3.11
N VAL A 69 -6.40 -4.20 -4.10
CA VAL A 69 -7.51 -4.38 -5.03
C VAL A 69 -8.05 -5.79 -4.88
N ILE A 70 -9.31 -5.90 -4.49
CA ILE A 70 -10.01 -7.17 -4.33
C ILE A 70 -10.82 -7.44 -5.59
N PHE A 71 -10.35 -8.38 -6.41
CA PHE A 71 -11.05 -8.84 -7.60
C PHE A 71 -11.99 -10.00 -7.26
N LEU A 72 -13.29 -9.81 -7.43
CA LEU A 72 -14.33 -10.80 -7.16
C LEU A 72 -14.92 -11.34 -8.47
N ASP A 73 -14.48 -12.53 -8.88
CA ASP A 73 -15.06 -13.24 -10.03
C ASP A 73 -16.30 -14.04 -9.59
N ASP A 74 -17.46 -13.40 -9.62
CA ASP A 74 -18.75 -14.03 -9.36
C ASP A 74 -19.31 -14.81 -10.56
N TYR A 75 -18.69 -14.68 -11.73
CA TYR A 75 -19.15 -15.28 -12.98
C TYR A 75 -18.60 -16.71 -13.18
N HIS A 76 -17.32 -16.94 -12.87
CA HIS A 76 -16.69 -18.25 -13.03
C HIS A 76 -16.65 -19.08 -11.74
N THR A 77 -17.02 -18.51 -10.59
CA THR A 77 -17.03 -19.23 -9.32
C THR A 77 -18.38 -19.89 -9.06
N ARG A 78 -18.36 -21.12 -8.52
CA ARG A 78 -19.58 -21.80 -8.07
C ARG A 78 -20.14 -21.05 -6.87
N LEU A 79 -21.46 -20.93 -6.76
CA LEU A 79 -22.17 -20.23 -5.67
C LEU A 79 -21.64 -20.56 -4.26
N GLY A 80 -21.32 -21.83 -4.00
CA GLY A 80 -20.75 -22.25 -2.71
C GLY A 80 -19.37 -21.64 -2.41
N SER A 81 -18.52 -21.49 -3.43
CA SER A 81 -17.20 -20.86 -3.30
C SER A 81 -17.30 -19.34 -3.12
N SER A 82 -18.25 -18.69 -3.79
CA SER A 82 -18.52 -17.25 -3.65
C SER A 82 -19.07 -16.89 -2.26
N LEU A 83 -19.79 -17.82 -1.61
CA LEU A 83 -20.23 -17.65 -0.22
C LEU A 83 -19.10 -17.94 0.79
N ALA A 84 -18.26 -18.94 0.52
CA ALA A 84 -17.18 -19.34 1.40
C ALA A 84 -16.08 -18.29 1.56
N VAL A 85 -15.84 -17.43 0.55
CA VAL A 85 -14.80 -16.39 0.62
C VAL A 85 -15.17 -15.21 1.52
N ARG A 86 -16.47 -15.01 1.79
CA ARG A 86 -16.96 -13.85 2.56
C ARG A 86 -16.34 -13.78 3.95
N GLN A 87 -16.35 -14.90 4.68
CA GLN A 87 -15.87 -14.92 6.05
C GLN A 87 -14.34 -14.70 6.14
N PRO A 88 -13.50 -15.47 5.43
CA PRO A 88 -12.05 -15.24 5.41
C PRO A 88 -11.65 -13.83 4.97
N LEU A 89 -12.33 -13.26 3.97
CA LEU A 89 -12.04 -11.90 3.50
C LEU A 89 -12.43 -10.86 4.56
N SER A 90 -13.57 -11.04 5.23
CA SER A 90 -13.98 -10.15 6.33
C SER A 90 -13.01 -10.21 7.50
N GLU A 91 -12.59 -11.42 7.88
CA GLU A 91 -11.59 -11.62 8.93
C GLU A 91 -10.24 -11.00 8.54
N TRP A 92 -9.82 -11.16 7.27
CA TRP A 92 -8.61 -10.53 6.78
C TRP A 92 -8.70 -9.00 6.86
N ALA A 93 -9.79 -8.41 6.37
CA ALA A 93 -9.99 -6.96 6.35
C ALA A 93 -9.94 -6.38 7.77
N GLN A 94 -10.60 -7.03 8.73
CA GLN A 94 -10.63 -6.58 10.13
C GLN A 94 -9.27 -6.67 10.82
N ASN A 95 -8.44 -7.66 10.46
CA ASN A 95 -7.19 -7.93 11.17
C ASN A 95 -5.95 -7.30 10.52
N ASN A 96 -5.99 -7.06 9.19
CA ASN A 96 -4.80 -6.69 8.42
C ASN A 96 -4.86 -5.27 7.85
N LEU A 97 -6.05 -4.72 7.62
CA LEU A 97 -6.18 -3.33 7.18
C LEU A 97 -5.78 -2.37 8.31
N ARG A 98 -5.21 -1.26 7.89
CA ARG A 98 -4.69 -0.19 8.71
C ARG A 98 -5.24 1.15 8.20
N PRO A 99 -5.19 2.22 9.00
CA PRO A 99 -5.93 3.45 8.68
C PRO A 99 -5.54 4.13 7.35
N LEU A 100 -4.31 3.98 6.87
CA LEU A 100 -3.84 4.51 5.58
C LEU A 100 -3.99 3.53 4.41
N ASP A 101 -4.59 2.36 4.61
CA ASP A 101 -4.78 1.42 3.51
C ASP A 101 -5.95 1.87 2.62
N MET A 102 -5.69 1.95 1.32
CA MET A 102 -6.72 2.13 0.30
C MET A 102 -7.16 0.76 -0.21
N VAL A 103 -8.47 0.55 -0.33
CA VAL A 103 -9.05 -0.72 -0.77
C VAL A 103 -10.10 -0.47 -1.84
N ALA A 104 -9.89 -1.05 -3.01
CA ALA A 104 -10.87 -1.09 -4.09
C ALA A 104 -11.45 -2.50 -4.26
N ILE A 105 -12.72 -2.59 -4.65
CA ILE A 105 -13.37 -3.84 -5.03
C ILE A 105 -13.71 -3.74 -6.51
N MET A 106 -13.28 -4.73 -7.29
CA MET A 106 -13.56 -4.80 -8.72
C MET A 106 -14.16 -6.15 -9.11
N TYR A 107 -15.00 -6.14 -10.12
CA TYR A 107 -15.60 -7.32 -10.74
C TYR A 107 -15.06 -7.48 -12.17
N PRO A 108 -15.17 -8.66 -12.79
CA PRO A 108 -14.69 -8.90 -14.16
C PRO A 108 -15.20 -7.91 -15.21
N LEU A 109 -16.40 -7.37 -14.99
CA LEU A 109 -17.04 -6.41 -15.90
C LEU A 109 -16.93 -4.96 -15.41
N THR A 110 -16.26 -4.68 -14.29
CA THR A 110 -15.97 -3.31 -13.86
C THR A 110 -15.02 -2.68 -14.89
N PRO A 111 -15.45 -1.65 -15.63
CA PRO A 111 -14.55 -0.89 -16.49
C PRO A 111 -13.39 -0.34 -15.67
N VAL A 112 -12.18 -0.26 -16.26
CA VAL A 112 -11.01 0.31 -15.56
C VAL A 112 -11.26 1.76 -15.12
N THR A 113 -12.19 2.45 -15.78
CA THR A 113 -12.62 3.82 -15.44
C THR A 113 -13.49 3.91 -14.19
N ASP A 114 -13.98 2.78 -13.68
CA ASP A 114 -14.92 2.70 -12.57
C ASP A 114 -14.29 2.04 -11.34
N ILE A 115 -12.98 1.76 -11.40
CA ILE A 115 -12.17 1.35 -10.25
C ILE A 115 -11.62 2.65 -9.64
N ASP A 116 -12.45 3.25 -8.79
CA ASP A 116 -12.08 4.36 -7.89
C ASP A 116 -11.90 3.80 -6.46
#